data_AF-A0A965BAZ6-F1
#
_entry.id   AF-A0A965BAZ6-F1
#
_cell.length_a   1.000
_cell.length_b   1.000
_cell.length_c   1.000
_cell.angle_alpha   90.00
_cell.angle_beta   90.00
_cell.angle_gamma   90.00
#
_symmetry.space_group_name_H-M   'P 1'
#
loop_
_entity.id
_entity.type
_entity.pdbx_description
1 polymer ?
#
loop_
_entity_poly.entity_id
_entity_poly.type
_entity_poly.pdbx_seq_one_letter_code
_entity_poly.pdbx_strand_id
1 'polypeptide(L)' 'MARLWMSVGEAHGVAPGDVVGCILGETGLPSGTVGVVDIRERHTFVDVAAESANAIITKLNRTTIRGQRLKVKFA' A
#
# COMPACT_ATOMS: atom_id res chain seq x y z
N MET A 1 10.12 -10.33 5.12
CA MET A 1 9.59 -8.96 4.89
C MET A 1 9.70 -8.67 3.41
N ALA A 2 8.70 -8.01 2.84
CA ALA A 2 8.67 -7.62 1.43
C ALA A 2 8.28 -6.15 1.34
N ARG A 3 9.03 -5.39 0.54
CA ARG A 3 8.74 -3.98 0.30
C ARG A 3 7.89 -3.84 -0.95
N LEU A 4 6.78 -3.15 -0.82
CA LEU A 4 5.88 -2.83 -1.91
C LEU A 4 6.06 -1.37 -2.30
N TRP A 5 6.09 -1.12 -3.60
CA TRP A 5 6.03 0.21 -4.19
C TRP A 5 4.60 0.50 -4.65
N MET A 6 4.11 1.69 -4.33
CA MET A 6 2.78 2.18 -4.66
C MET A 6 2.91 3.46 -5.47
N SER A 7 2.14 3.60 -6.56
CA SER A 7 2.22 4.78 -7.45
C SER A 7 1.61 6.06 -6.88
N VAL A 8 1.21 6.06 -5.61
CA VAL A 8 0.59 7.20 -4.93
C VAL A 8 1.55 7.71 -3.87
N GLY A 9 1.52 9.00 -3.60
CA GLY A 9 2.43 9.66 -2.68
C GLY A 9 1.81 10.93 -2.11
N GLU A 10 2.65 11.79 -1.54
CA GLU A 10 2.23 13.03 -0.90
C GLU A 10 1.52 13.99 -1.87
N ALA A 11 1.95 14.03 -3.14
CA ALA A 11 1.31 14.83 -4.19
C ALA A 11 -0.14 14.42 -4.46
N HIS A 12 -0.53 13.21 -4.07
CA HIS A 12 -1.91 12.72 -4.16
C HIS A 12 -2.70 12.91 -2.86
N GLY A 13 -2.09 13.55 -1.85
CA GLY A 13 -2.69 13.75 -0.53
C GLY A 13 -2.84 12.46 0.28
N VAL A 14 -1.94 11.49 0.06
CA VAL A 14 -1.94 10.20 0.78
C VAL A 14 -1.11 10.33 2.04
N ALA A 15 -1.72 10.02 3.18
CA ALA A 15 -1.04 9.95 4.48
C ALA A 15 -0.73 8.48 4.84
N PRO A 16 0.21 8.22 5.77
CA PRO A 16 0.56 6.84 6.12
C PRO A 16 -0.63 6.10 6.74
N GLY A 17 -1.49 6.82 7.48
CA GLY A 17 -2.75 6.27 8.00
C GLY A 17 -3.73 5.84 6.90
N ASP A 18 -3.82 6.58 5.79
CA ASP A 18 -4.65 6.18 4.64
C ASP A 18 -4.13 4.91 3.98
N VAL A 19 -2.80 4.79 3.82
CA VAL A 19 -2.18 3.60 3.22
C VAL A 19 -2.44 2.37 4.10
N VAL A 20 -2.16 2.48 5.39
CA VAL A 20 -2.41 1.39 6.34
C VAL A 20 -3.90 1.05 6.37
N GLY A 21 -4.78 2.03 6.51
CA GLY A 21 -6.22 1.83 6.53
C GLY A 21 -6.76 1.17 5.25
N CYS A 22 -6.25 1.58 4.09
CA CYS A 22 -6.66 0.99 2.81
C CYS A 22 -6.15 -0.44 2.64
N ILE A 23 -4.90 -0.73 3.03
CA ILE A 23 -4.38 -2.11 3.00
C ILE A 23 -5.22 -2.98 3.92
N LEU A 24 -5.44 -2.57 5.17
CA LEU A 24 -6.21 -3.36 6.14
C LEU A 24 -7.67 -3.53 5.69
N GLY A 25 -8.31 -2.47 5.19
CA GLY A 25 -9.68 -2.49 4.71
C GLY A 25 -9.88 -3.37 3.47
N GLU A 26 -8.99 -3.27 2.48
CA GLU A 26 -9.11 -4.03 1.23
C GLU A 26 -8.70 -5.49 1.42
N THR A 27 -7.63 -5.73 2.18
CA THR A 27 -7.04 -7.06 2.30
C THR A 27 -7.71 -7.88 3.40
N GLY A 28 -8.24 -7.23 4.44
CA GLY A 28 -8.76 -7.86 5.64
C GLY A 28 -7.65 -8.43 6.54
N LEU A 29 -6.39 -8.07 6.29
CA LEU A 29 -5.25 -8.54 7.06
C LEU A 29 -5.13 -7.76 8.38
N PRO A 30 -4.54 -8.36 9.42
CA PRO A 30 -4.32 -7.69 10.69
C PRO A 30 -3.27 -6.56 10.55
N SER A 31 -3.38 -5.55 11.41
CA SER A 31 -2.47 -4.38 11.45
C SER A 31 -1.00 -4.75 11.65
N GLY A 32 -0.72 -5.92 12.23
CA GLY A 32 0.66 -6.43 12.38
C GLY A 32 1.31 -6.93 11.08
N THR A 33 0.54 -7.05 9.99
CA THR A 33 1.08 -7.45 8.68
C THR A 33 1.73 -6.29 7.92
N VAL A 34 1.38 -5.05 8.29
CA VAL A 34 1.91 -3.82 7.69
C VAL A 34 2.96 -3.23 8.63
N GLY A 35 4.17 -3.04 8.11
CA GLY A 35 5.30 -2.47 8.81
C GLY A 35 5.47 -0.98 8.50
N VAL A 36 6.70 -0.59 8.17
CA VAL A 36 7.06 0.81 7.93
C VAL A 36 6.46 1.31 6.62
N VAL A 37 5.83 2.48 6.68
CA VAL A 37 5.32 3.21 5.51
C VAL A 37 6.20 4.43 5.25
N ASP A 38 6.80 4.51 4.07
CA ASP A 38 7.66 5.61 3.62
C ASP A 38 6.99 6.30 2.43
N ILE A 39 6.39 7.47 2.67
CA ILE A 39 5.71 8.25 1.63
C ILE A 39 6.70 9.20 0.99
N ARG A 40 6.73 9.19 -0.35
CA ARG A 40 7.48 10.15 -1.18
C ARG A 40 6.50 11.07 -1.89
N GLU A 41 7.03 12.11 -2.52
CA GLU A 41 6.23 13.08 -3.26
C GLU A 41 5.35 12.41 -4.32
N ARG A 42 5.89 11.47 -5.11
CA ARG A 42 5.19 10.83 -6.25
C ARG A 42 4.85 9.36 -6.07
N HIS A 43 5.29 8.72 -4.99
CA HIS A 43 5.09 7.30 -4.75
C HIS A 43 5.25 6.97 -3.27
N THR A 44 4.89 5.76 -2.87
CA THR A 44 4.98 5.33 -1.47
C THR A 44 5.57 3.94 -1.42
N PHE A 45 6.36 3.68 -0.39
CA PHE A 45 6.81 2.34 -0.06
C PHE A 45 6.15 1.87 1.22
N VAL A 46 5.75 0.60 1.24
CA VAL A 46 5.24 -0.04 2.45
C VAL A 46 5.90 -1.40 2.63
N ASP A 47 6.37 -1.67 3.84
CA ASP A 47 6.89 -2.98 4.20
C ASP A 47 5.76 -3.87 4.71
N VAL A 48 5.70 -5.12 4.23
CA VAL A 48 4.66 -6.08 4.61
C VAL A 48 5.22 -7.49 4.77
N ALA A 49 4.45 -8.40 5.37
CA ALA A 49 4.81 -9.81 5.39
C ALA A 49 4.86 -10.39 3.96
N ALA A 50 5.96 -11.07 3.62
CA ALA A 50 6.18 -11.60 2.27
C ALA A 50 5.10 -12.59 1.84
N GLU A 51 4.57 -13.38 2.78
CA GLU A 51 3.48 -14.33 2.56
C GLU A 51 2.18 -13.64 2.13
N SER A 52 1.94 -12.43 2.64
CA SER A 52 0.76 -11.63 2.31
C SER A 52 0.97 -10.67 1.14
N ALA A 53 2.23 -10.32 0.81
CA ALA A 53 2.57 -9.31 -0.19
C ALA A 53 1.89 -9.54 -1.55
N ASN A 54 1.84 -10.80 -2.01
CA ASN A 54 1.26 -11.13 -3.31
C ASN A 54 -0.27 -10.97 -3.34
N ALA A 55 -0.94 -11.31 -2.24
CA ALA A 55 -2.37 -11.09 -2.06
C ALA A 55 -2.69 -9.59 -1.98
N ILE A 56 -1.86 -8.83 -1.25
CA ILE A 56 -1.96 -7.38 -1.11
C ILE A 56 -1.83 -6.69 -2.48
N ILE A 57 -0.82 -7.03 -3.27
CA ILE A 57 -0.64 -6.51 -4.64
C ILE A 57 -1.85 -6.80 -5.51
N THR A 58 -2.32 -8.05 -5.51
CA THR A 58 -3.44 -8.48 -6.37
C THR A 58 -4.74 -7.76 -6.04
N LYS A 59 -5.01 -7.54 -4.75
CA LYS A 59 -6.19 -6.78 -4.29
C LYS A 59 -6.04 -5.28 -4.60
N LEU A 60 -4.97 -4.64 -4.14
CA LEU A 60 -4.78 -3.18 -4.28
C LEU A 60 -4.65 -2.72 -5.73
N ASN A 61 -4.08 -3.53 -6.63
CA ASN A 61 -3.96 -3.18 -8.05
C ASN A 61 -5.31 -3.15 -8.78
N ARG A 62 -6.37 -3.71 -8.17
CA ARG A 62 -7.76 -3.59 -8.64
C ARG A 62 -8.53 -2.46 -7.96
N THR A 63 -7.93 -1.79 -6.99
CA THR A 63 -8.55 -0.75 -6.17
C THR A 63 -8.10 0.64 -6.61
N THR A 64 -8.89 1.65 -6.26
CA THR A 64 -8.56 3.06 -6.43
C THR A 64 -8.46 3.73 -5.06
N ILE A 65 -7.38 4.48 -4.83
CA ILE A 65 -7.23 5.34 -3.64
C ILE A 65 -7.55 6.77 -4.08
N ARG A 66 -8.50 7.42 -3.41
CA ARG A 66 -8.92 8.80 -3.74
C ARG A 66 -9.21 9.04 -5.23
N GLY A 67 -9.85 8.07 -5.91
CA GLY A 67 -10.16 8.15 -7.33
C GLY A 67 -8.96 7.99 -8.28
N GLN A 68 -7.76 7.78 -7.76
CA GLN A 68 -6.55 7.46 -8.53
C GLN A 68 -6.37 5.95 -8.60
N ARG A 69 -6.02 5.43 -9.77
CA ARG A 69 -5.76 4.00 -9.97
C ARG A 69 -4.47 3.61 -9.26
N LEU A 70 -4.59 2.80 -8.22
CA LEU A 70 -3.46 2.43 -7.39
C LEU A 70 -2.68 1.32 -8.07
N LYS A 71 -1.43 1.59 -8.46
CA LYS A 71 -0.53 0.53 -8.92
C LYS A 71 0.39 0.13 -7.78
N VAL A 72 0.35 -1.15 -7.43
CA VAL A 72 1.25 -1.74 -6.44
C VAL A 72 2.15 -2.75 -7.13
N LYS A 73 3.44 -2.73 -6.79
CA LYS A 73 4.46 -3.65 -7.30
C LYS A 73 5.42 -4.02 -6.18
N PHE A 74 6.17 -5.10 -6.36
CA PHE A 74 7.37 -5.32 -5.56
C PHE A 74 8.38 -4.20 -5.85
N ALA A 75 8.97 -3.64 -4.79
CA ALA A 75 10.03 -2.64 -4.88
C ALA A 75 11.36 -3.29 -5.24
#